data_AF-A0A536A4E0-F1
#
_entry.id   AF-A0A536A4E0-F1
#
_cell.length_a   1.000
_cell.length_b   1.000
_cell.length_c   1.000
_cell.angle_alpha   90.00
_cell.angle_beta   90.00
_cell.angle_gamma   90.00
#
_symmetry.space_group_name_H-M   'P 1'
#
loop_
_entity.id
_entity.type
_entity.pdbx_description
1 polymer ?
#
loop_
_entity_poly.entity_id
_entity_poly.type
_entity_poly.pdbx_seq_one_letter_code
_entity_poly.pdbx_strand_id
1 'polypeptide(L)'
;MLILSRSDVERLLDPDALREAIARAMADKLVSLFPRNTDRPTHQAVIVAFDPDNGSPAALMDGEAITAARTAAGSALATDLLARKEAAVLAVIGTGVQARAHLRALARVRAFREVRIAGRDAAKAAALGKEARAWLGGATIRTMTSYAQAIAGADVVAATTHSPDPVVRREWLAPGSHVNSVGYNTAGREIDGATIRDALLVVESRAGTLAPPPTGSNDIALAIAEGLVTATHVHAELGELVSGTRPGRTDAAQITLYKSVGVAVQDAAASSTESHSSPTFAWKRKGAGRPVSSAVTTSPDTPSTTHAALGASPSVSRACPF
;
A
#
# COMPACT_ATOMS: atom_id res chain seq x y z
N MET A 1 -19.25 -17.24 14.22
CA MET A 1 -18.38 -16.05 14.14
C MET A 1 -17.45 -16.08 15.34
N LEU A 2 -16.17 -16.44 15.15
CA LEU A 2 -15.19 -16.37 16.23
C LEU A 2 -14.76 -14.91 16.40
N ILE A 3 -14.95 -14.35 17.60
CA ILE A 3 -14.34 -13.07 17.98
C ILE A 3 -13.06 -13.43 18.75
N LEU A 4 -11.92 -13.30 18.09
CA LEU A 4 -10.61 -13.51 18.71
C LEU A 4 -10.15 -12.19 19.34
N SER A 5 -9.72 -12.23 20.60
CA SER A 5 -9.07 -11.08 21.22
C SER A 5 -7.69 -10.84 20.57
N ARG A 6 -7.12 -9.64 20.73
CA ARG A 6 -5.75 -9.33 20.27
C ARG A 6 -4.74 -10.35 20.81
N SER A 7 -4.87 -10.71 22.09
CA SER A 7 -4.05 -11.73 22.74
C SER A 7 -4.24 -13.13 22.17
N ASP A 8 -5.43 -13.48 21.69
CA ASP A 8 -5.66 -14.77 21.02
C ASP A 8 -5.03 -14.77 19.63
N VAL A 9 -5.11 -13.66 18.90
CA VAL A 9 -4.42 -13.50 17.61
C VAL A 9 -2.91 -13.57 17.78
N GLU A 10 -2.35 -12.88 18.78
CA GLU A 10 -0.91 -12.90 19.07
C GLU A 10 -0.43 -14.30 19.55
N ARG A 11 -1.26 -15.07 20.27
CA ARG A 11 -0.95 -16.47 20.63
C ARG A 11 -1.07 -17.45 19.46
N LEU A 12 -1.96 -17.18 18.52
CA LEU A 12 -2.18 -18.03 17.34
C LEU A 12 -1.21 -17.71 16.20
N LEU A 13 -0.61 -16.52 16.21
CA LEU A 13 0.47 -16.13 15.33
C LEU A 13 1.80 -16.64 15.90
N ASP A 14 2.24 -17.81 15.45
CA ASP A 14 3.62 -18.23 15.61
C ASP A 14 4.52 -17.33 14.72
N PRO A 15 5.37 -16.46 15.30
CA PRO A 15 6.20 -15.53 14.55
C PRO A 15 7.24 -16.23 13.66
N ASP A 16 7.73 -17.40 14.07
CA ASP A 16 8.72 -18.15 13.30
C ASP A 16 8.04 -18.86 12.13
N ALA A 17 6.86 -19.46 12.34
CA ALA A 17 6.05 -19.96 11.25
C ALA A 17 5.60 -18.84 10.30
N LEU A 18 5.32 -17.64 10.83
CA LEU A 18 5.01 -16.45 10.03
C LEU A 18 6.18 -16.03 9.15
N ARG A 19 7.36 -16.00 9.74
CA ARG A 19 8.59 -15.67 9.02
C ARG A 19 8.91 -16.71 7.96
N GLU A 20 8.77 -18.00 8.26
CA GLU A 20 9.00 -19.09 7.31
C GLU A 20 8.01 -19.03 6.14
N ALA A 21 6.72 -18.84 6.42
CA ALA A 21 5.70 -18.75 5.38
C ALA A 21 5.89 -17.52 4.48
N ILE A 22 6.30 -16.37 5.04
CA ILE A 22 6.65 -15.18 4.25
C ILE A 22 7.90 -15.46 3.41
N ALA A 23 8.91 -16.12 3.98
CA ALA A 23 10.14 -16.45 3.25
C ALA A 23 9.90 -17.43 2.10
N ARG A 24 8.92 -18.33 2.24
CA ARG A 24 8.49 -19.28 1.20
C ARG A 24 7.32 -18.77 0.37
N ALA A 25 6.87 -17.53 0.57
CA ALA A 25 5.72 -16.99 -0.13
C ALA A 25 6.04 -16.84 -1.62
N MET A 26 5.33 -17.59 -2.46
CA MET A 26 5.41 -17.47 -3.90
C MET A 26 4.08 -16.89 -4.40
N ALA A 27 4.10 -15.61 -4.77
CA ALA A 27 2.92 -14.92 -5.24
C ALA A 27 3.28 -13.92 -6.34
N ASP A 28 2.32 -13.71 -7.26
CA ASP A 28 2.40 -12.66 -8.26
C ASP A 28 1.15 -11.79 -8.20
N LYS A 29 1.33 -10.49 -8.48
CA LYS A 29 0.24 -9.53 -8.51
C LYS A 29 0.13 -8.93 -9.90
N LEU A 30 -1.02 -9.17 -10.53
CA LEU A 30 -1.40 -8.45 -11.73
C LEU A 30 -2.15 -7.20 -11.31
N VAL A 31 -1.60 -6.02 -11.60
CA VAL A 31 -2.19 -4.73 -11.25
C VAL A 31 -2.29 -3.82 -12.46
N SER A 32 -3.37 -3.06 -12.53
CA SER A 32 -3.59 -2.03 -13.54
C SER A 32 -3.96 -0.69 -12.88
N LEU A 33 -3.57 0.42 -13.52
CA LEU A 33 -3.87 1.77 -13.10
C LEU A 33 -4.55 2.54 -14.24
N PHE A 34 -5.82 2.87 -14.04
CA PHE A 34 -6.64 3.66 -14.97
C PHE A 34 -7.24 4.87 -14.23
N PRO A 35 -6.54 6.02 -14.23
CA PRO A 35 -6.95 7.22 -13.47
C PRO A 35 -8.32 7.81 -13.83
N ARG A 36 -8.81 7.51 -15.04
CA ARG A 36 -10.09 8.04 -15.56
C ARG A 36 -11.30 7.19 -15.17
N ASN A 37 -11.11 6.08 -14.46
CA ASN A 37 -12.24 5.27 -13.98
C ASN A 37 -13.07 6.06 -12.96
N THR A 38 -14.37 6.17 -13.22
CA THR A 38 -15.34 6.86 -12.33
C THR A 38 -16.43 5.93 -11.81
N ASP A 39 -16.74 4.86 -12.55
CA ASP A 39 -17.73 3.82 -12.23
C ASP A 39 -17.13 2.58 -11.55
N ARG A 40 -15.80 2.52 -11.46
CA ARG A 40 -15.01 1.43 -10.89
C ARG A 40 -13.70 1.94 -10.28
N PRO A 41 -12.98 1.13 -9.50
CA PRO A 41 -11.69 1.52 -8.92
C PRO A 41 -10.64 1.91 -9.96
N THR A 42 -9.79 2.89 -9.62
CA THR A 42 -8.67 3.32 -10.49
C THR A 42 -7.53 2.31 -10.48
N HIS A 43 -7.32 1.62 -9.35
CA HIS A 43 -6.41 0.49 -9.24
C HIS A 43 -7.25 -0.78 -9.17
N GLN A 44 -6.97 -1.72 -10.06
CA GLN A 44 -7.59 -3.05 -10.04
C GLN A 44 -6.47 -4.06 -10.04
N ALA A 45 -6.56 -5.05 -9.16
CA ALA A 45 -5.54 -6.08 -9.05
C ALA A 45 -6.11 -7.43 -8.66
N VAL A 46 -5.41 -8.47 -9.07
CA VAL A 46 -5.56 -9.83 -8.55
C VAL A 46 -4.20 -10.33 -8.10
N ILE A 47 -4.19 -11.13 -7.04
CA ILE A 47 -2.99 -11.80 -6.54
C ILE A 47 -3.17 -13.29 -6.71
N VAL A 48 -2.21 -13.93 -7.38
CA VAL A 48 -2.12 -15.39 -7.45
C VAL A 48 -1.06 -15.84 -6.47
N ALA A 49 -1.44 -16.65 -5.50
CA ALA A 49 -0.50 -17.36 -4.65
C ALA A 49 -0.31 -18.78 -5.18
N PHE A 50 0.93 -19.25 -5.13
CA PHE A 50 1.35 -20.56 -5.59
C PHE A 50 1.87 -21.39 -4.41
N ASP A 51 1.76 -22.70 -4.54
CA ASP A 51 2.43 -23.63 -3.66
C ASP A 51 3.95 -23.60 -3.95
N PRO A 52 4.80 -23.21 -3.00
CA PRO A 52 6.24 -23.14 -3.23
C PRO A 52 6.90 -24.50 -3.46
N ASP A 53 6.26 -25.61 -3.05
CA ASP A 53 6.84 -26.95 -3.17
C ASP A 53 6.64 -27.56 -4.57
N ASN A 54 5.61 -27.14 -5.30
CA ASN A 54 5.28 -27.74 -6.59
C ASN A 54 4.86 -26.73 -7.68
N GLY A 55 4.78 -25.43 -7.35
CA GLY A 55 4.43 -24.39 -8.31
C GLY A 55 2.95 -24.33 -8.70
N SER A 56 2.09 -25.14 -8.10
CA SER A 56 0.66 -25.14 -8.45
C SER A 56 -0.01 -23.84 -7.99
N PRO A 57 -0.86 -23.21 -8.84
CA PRO A 57 -1.71 -22.09 -8.41
C PRO A 57 -2.63 -22.54 -7.30
N ALA A 58 -2.70 -21.74 -6.25
CA ALA A 58 -3.16 -22.23 -4.98
C ALA A 58 -4.25 -21.34 -4.40
N ALA A 59 -4.18 -20.03 -4.64
CA ALA A 59 -5.28 -19.10 -4.44
C ALA A 59 -5.26 -17.97 -5.46
N LEU A 60 -6.44 -17.51 -5.86
CA LEU A 60 -6.66 -16.24 -6.57
C LEU A 60 -7.41 -15.31 -5.61
N MET A 61 -6.82 -14.16 -5.30
CA MET A 61 -7.30 -13.23 -4.29
C MET A 61 -7.55 -11.85 -4.88
N ASP A 62 -8.46 -11.11 -4.25
CA ASP A 62 -8.69 -9.70 -4.53
C ASP A 62 -7.42 -8.90 -4.18
N GLY A 63 -6.78 -8.36 -5.22
CA GLY A 63 -5.55 -7.59 -5.08
C GLY A 63 -5.79 -6.13 -4.69
N GLU A 64 -7.00 -5.59 -4.82
CA GLU A 64 -7.33 -4.22 -4.40
C GLU A 64 -7.31 -4.12 -2.88
N ALA A 65 -8.04 -5.02 -2.22
CA ALA A 65 -8.10 -5.07 -0.76
C ALA A 65 -6.71 -5.31 -0.14
N ILE A 66 -5.96 -6.27 -0.70
CA ILE A 66 -4.60 -6.58 -0.26
C ILE A 66 -3.66 -5.39 -0.51
N THR A 67 -3.72 -4.75 -1.69
CA THR A 67 -2.91 -3.56 -2.00
C THR A 67 -3.20 -2.41 -1.03
N ALA A 68 -4.47 -2.15 -0.71
CA ALA A 68 -4.85 -1.13 0.26
C ALA A 68 -4.25 -1.41 1.64
N ALA A 69 -4.39 -2.65 2.12
CA ALA A 69 -3.90 -3.06 3.44
C ALA A 69 -2.37 -3.01 3.51
N ARG A 70 -1.66 -3.61 2.55
CA ARG A 70 -0.20 -3.74 2.56
C ARG A 70 0.51 -2.41 2.35
N THR A 71 -0.01 -1.51 1.50
CA THR A 71 0.53 -0.15 1.36
C THR A 71 0.44 0.62 2.67
N ALA A 72 -0.74 0.61 3.32
CA ALA A 72 -0.93 1.28 4.60
C ALA A 72 -0.10 0.66 5.73
N ALA A 73 0.11 -0.66 5.71
CA ALA A 73 0.99 -1.36 6.66
C ALA A 73 2.46 -0.94 6.50
N GLY A 74 2.94 -0.78 5.26
CA GLY A 74 4.29 -0.23 4.98
C GLY A 74 4.48 1.16 5.57
N SER A 75 3.51 2.06 5.35
CA SER A 75 3.52 3.40 5.98
C SER A 75 3.39 3.37 7.50
N ALA A 76 2.66 2.41 8.08
CA ALA A 76 2.60 2.23 9.52
C ALA A 76 3.94 1.77 10.10
N LEU A 77 4.62 0.83 9.45
CA LEU A 77 5.98 0.41 9.83
C LEU A 77 6.98 1.58 9.71
N ALA A 78 6.94 2.31 8.60
CA ALA A 78 7.77 3.50 8.42
C ALA A 78 7.50 4.55 9.51
N THR A 79 6.25 4.79 9.86
CA THR A 79 5.86 5.69 10.96
C THR A 79 6.41 5.19 12.29
N ASP A 80 6.34 3.90 12.58
CA ASP A 80 6.84 3.37 13.85
C ASP A 80 8.36 3.57 14.02
N LEU A 81 9.09 3.40 12.93
CA LEU A 81 10.56 3.51 12.85
C LEU A 81 11.07 4.95 12.74
N LEU A 82 10.31 5.84 12.09
CA LEU A 82 10.79 7.17 11.68
C LEU A 82 10.06 8.34 12.35
N ALA A 83 8.83 8.19 12.79
CA ALA A 83 8.14 9.26 13.50
C ALA A 83 8.62 9.35 14.95
N ARG A 84 8.60 10.55 15.52
CA ARG A 84 8.81 10.76 16.96
C ARG A 84 7.85 9.87 17.75
N LYS A 85 8.30 9.33 18.89
CA LYS A 85 7.48 8.45 19.73
C LYS A 85 6.25 9.19 20.30
N GLU A 86 6.41 10.48 20.61
CA GLU A 86 5.35 11.38 21.09
C GLU A 86 4.43 11.96 19.99
N ALA A 87 4.52 11.46 18.76
CA ALA A 87 3.68 11.96 17.66
C ALA A 87 2.19 11.73 17.97
N ALA A 88 1.40 12.81 18.00
CA ALA A 88 0.01 12.79 18.46
C ALA A 88 -0.98 13.48 17.49
N VAL A 89 -0.49 14.21 16.49
CA VAL A 89 -1.32 14.86 15.46
C VAL A 89 -1.05 14.25 14.09
N LEU A 90 -2.08 13.65 13.49
CA LEU A 90 -2.05 13.06 12.14
C LEU A 90 -2.77 13.97 11.14
N ALA A 91 -2.12 14.29 10.02
CA ALA A 91 -2.77 14.84 8.83
C ALA A 91 -2.90 13.77 7.75
N VAL A 92 -4.10 13.57 7.21
CA VAL A 92 -4.35 12.67 6.07
C VAL A 92 -4.81 13.51 4.88
N ILE A 93 -4.02 13.46 3.82
CA ILE A 93 -4.23 14.21 2.58
C ILE A 93 -4.72 13.23 1.51
N GLY A 94 -5.95 13.44 1.05
CA GLY A 94 -6.71 12.50 0.21
C GLY A 94 -7.90 11.89 0.95
N THR A 95 -8.86 11.39 0.17
CA THR A 95 -10.13 10.81 0.69
C THR A 95 -10.46 9.47 0.03
N GLY A 96 -9.50 8.88 -0.69
CA GLY A 96 -9.64 7.63 -1.42
C GLY A 96 -9.43 6.37 -0.58
N VAL A 97 -9.28 5.23 -1.26
CA VAL A 97 -9.06 3.91 -0.64
C VAL A 97 -7.84 3.94 0.30
N GLN A 98 -6.73 4.51 -0.15
CA GLN A 98 -5.51 4.59 0.65
C GLN A 98 -5.68 5.48 1.89
N ALA A 99 -6.39 6.61 1.81
CA ALA A 99 -6.66 7.46 2.98
C ALA A 99 -7.37 6.68 4.10
N ARG A 100 -8.40 5.89 3.75
CA ARG A 100 -9.10 5.01 4.70
C ARG A 100 -8.18 3.95 5.31
N ALA A 101 -7.40 3.27 4.47
CA ALA A 101 -6.48 2.23 4.91
C ALA A 101 -5.40 2.80 5.85
N HIS A 102 -4.85 3.98 5.54
CA HIS A 102 -3.84 4.66 6.34
C HIS A 102 -4.37 5.11 7.70
N LEU A 103 -5.59 5.67 7.75
CA LEU A 103 -6.24 5.98 9.03
C LEU A 103 -6.34 4.73 9.94
N ARG A 104 -6.66 3.57 9.36
CA ARG A 104 -6.73 2.29 10.10
C ARG A 104 -5.36 1.78 10.52
N ALA A 105 -4.36 1.86 9.66
CA ALA A 105 -3.04 1.29 9.93
C ALA A 105 -2.23 2.17 10.90
N LEU A 106 -2.21 3.49 10.69
CA LEU A 106 -1.43 4.43 11.49
C LEU A 106 -1.92 4.48 12.94
N ALA A 107 -3.23 4.40 13.17
CA ALA A 107 -3.81 4.37 14.51
C ALA A 107 -3.43 3.11 15.32
N ARG A 108 -2.85 2.07 14.69
CA ARG A 108 -2.34 0.88 15.38
C ARG A 108 -0.92 1.04 15.91
N VAL A 109 -0.14 1.96 15.34
CA VAL A 109 1.26 2.18 15.70
C VAL A 109 1.48 3.47 16.49
N ARG A 110 0.51 4.39 16.48
CA ARG A 110 0.53 5.63 17.25
C ARG A 110 -0.85 5.97 17.78
N ALA A 111 -0.89 6.52 19.00
CA ALA A 111 -2.11 7.01 19.64
C ALA A 111 -2.30 8.50 19.32
N PHE A 112 -2.99 8.80 18.23
CA PHE A 112 -3.24 10.19 17.83
C PHE A 112 -4.36 10.82 18.68
N ARG A 113 -4.07 11.98 19.29
CA ARG A 113 -5.09 12.81 19.97
C ARG A 113 -5.93 13.60 18.98
N GLU A 114 -5.38 13.89 17.80
CA GLU A 114 -6.03 14.66 16.73
C GLU A 114 -5.73 14.06 15.37
N VAL A 115 -6.76 13.96 14.53
CA VAL A 115 -6.65 13.58 13.11
C VAL A 115 -7.31 14.65 12.25
N ARG A 116 -6.57 15.14 11.26
CA ARG A 116 -6.97 16.19 10.33
C ARG A 116 -7.06 15.61 8.94
N ILE A 117 -8.20 15.75 8.28
CA ILE A 117 -8.45 15.20 6.95
C ILE A 117 -8.65 16.35 5.99
N ALA A 118 -7.92 16.35 4.88
CA ALA A 118 -8.10 17.30 3.78
C ALA A 118 -8.11 16.56 2.44
N GLY A 119 -8.99 17.00 1.55
CA GLY A 119 -9.08 16.50 0.19
C GLY A 119 -9.65 17.58 -0.72
N ARG A 120 -9.47 17.41 -2.03
CA ARG A 120 -10.00 18.35 -3.05
C ARG A 120 -11.51 18.54 -2.97
N ASP A 121 -12.23 17.49 -2.57
CA ASP A 121 -13.68 17.45 -2.41
C ASP A 121 -14.03 17.46 -0.91
N ALA A 122 -14.63 18.57 -0.46
CA ALA A 122 -15.00 18.77 0.94
C ALA A 122 -16.08 17.78 1.42
N ALA A 123 -17.00 17.36 0.55
CA ALA A 123 -18.04 16.40 0.92
C ALA A 123 -17.43 15.01 1.15
N LYS A 124 -16.46 14.59 0.32
CA LYS A 124 -15.72 13.34 0.54
C LYS A 124 -14.87 13.39 1.81
N ALA A 125 -14.27 14.54 2.12
CA ALA A 125 -13.52 14.71 3.37
C ALA A 125 -14.44 14.62 4.59
N ALA A 126 -15.63 15.24 4.54
CA ALA A 126 -16.66 15.14 5.58
C ALA A 126 -17.16 13.70 5.77
N ALA A 127 -17.41 12.97 4.69
CA ALA A 127 -17.81 11.57 4.72
C ALA A 127 -16.74 10.70 5.40
N LEU A 128 -15.47 10.82 4.98
CA LEU A 128 -14.37 10.10 5.60
C LEU A 128 -14.18 10.47 7.08
N GLY A 129 -14.36 11.75 7.43
CA GLY A 129 -14.34 12.20 8.82
C GLY A 129 -15.44 11.58 9.67
N LYS A 130 -16.66 11.44 9.13
CA LYS A 130 -17.78 10.75 9.80
C LYS A 130 -17.48 9.27 9.98
N GLU A 131 -16.98 8.60 8.95
CA GLU A 131 -16.53 7.20 9.03
C GLU A 131 -15.48 7.06 10.13
N ALA A 132 -14.41 7.84 10.07
CA ALA A 132 -13.29 7.79 11.02
C ALA A 132 -13.75 7.93 12.46
N ARG A 133 -14.67 8.87 12.76
CA ARG A 133 -15.23 9.03 14.12
C ARG A 133 -15.93 7.78 14.65
N ALA A 134 -16.48 6.94 13.78
CA ALA A 134 -17.22 5.75 14.21
C ALA A 134 -16.29 4.62 14.71
N TRP A 135 -15.02 4.60 14.30
CA TRP A 135 -14.09 3.50 14.63
C TRP A 135 -12.74 3.95 15.18
N LEU A 136 -12.37 5.22 15.09
CA LEU A 136 -11.25 5.83 15.82
C LEU A 136 -11.76 6.46 17.12
N GLY A 137 -11.86 5.63 18.16
CA GLY A 137 -12.13 6.12 19.51
C GLY A 137 -10.97 6.96 20.06
N GLY A 138 -11.28 8.02 20.81
CA GLY A 138 -10.29 8.81 21.57
C GLY A 138 -9.57 9.93 20.82
N ALA A 139 -9.70 10.02 19.49
CA ALA A 139 -9.10 11.10 18.69
C ALA A 139 -10.12 12.17 18.29
N THR A 140 -9.71 13.44 18.33
CA THR A 140 -10.49 14.54 17.74
C THR A 140 -10.34 14.51 16.22
N ILE A 141 -11.43 14.24 15.49
CA ILE A 141 -11.42 14.21 14.02
C ILE A 141 -11.89 15.55 13.45
N ARG A 142 -11.03 16.23 12.68
CA ARG A 142 -11.32 17.50 11.99
C ARG A 142 -11.16 17.35 10.48
N THR A 143 -12.05 18.00 9.74
CA THR A 143 -11.90 18.19 8.30
C THR A 143 -11.41 19.60 8.04
N MET A 144 -10.33 19.74 7.28
CA MET A 144 -9.71 21.03 6.97
C MET A 144 -10.04 21.48 5.55
N THR A 145 -10.06 22.79 5.33
CA THR A 145 -10.41 23.37 4.03
C THR A 145 -9.21 23.51 3.09
N SER A 146 -7.98 23.35 3.60
CA SER A 146 -6.76 23.33 2.78
C SER A 146 -5.73 22.32 3.30
N TYR A 147 -4.83 21.89 2.41
CA TYR A 147 -3.74 20.98 2.76
C TYR A 147 -2.77 21.63 3.77
N ALA A 148 -2.45 22.93 3.57
CA ALA A 148 -1.60 23.69 4.47
C ALA A 148 -2.16 23.70 5.91
N GLN A 149 -3.47 23.93 6.08
CA GLN A 149 -4.10 23.90 7.40
C GLN A 149 -4.09 22.51 8.04
N ALA A 150 -4.25 21.44 7.27
CA ALA A 150 -4.14 20.09 7.78
C ALA A 150 -2.72 19.77 8.26
N ILE A 151 -1.71 20.17 7.47
CA ILE A 151 -0.30 19.84 7.69
C ILE A 151 0.34 20.72 8.78
N ALA A 152 -0.08 21.98 8.94
CA ALA A 152 0.51 22.90 9.89
C ALA A 152 0.50 22.35 11.33
N GLY A 153 1.69 22.05 11.87
CA GLY A 153 1.86 21.47 13.20
C GLY A 153 1.43 20.00 13.33
N ALA A 154 1.27 19.28 12.22
CA ALA A 154 1.09 17.83 12.24
C ALA A 154 2.42 17.11 12.49
N ASP A 155 2.40 16.10 13.37
CA ASP A 155 3.56 15.27 13.66
C ASP A 155 3.76 14.22 12.56
N VAL A 156 2.66 13.68 12.04
CA VAL A 156 2.64 12.71 10.94
C VAL A 156 1.74 13.22 9.82
N VAL A 157 2.20 13.15 8.58
CA VAL A 157 1.44 13.46 7.37
C VAL A 157 1.36 12.20 6.50
N ALA A 158 0.16 11.80 6.09
CA ALA A 158 -0.06 10.73 5.13
C ALA A 158 -0.63 11.33 3.84
N ALA A 159 0.21 11.47 2.81
CA ALA A 159 -0.18 11.84 1.47
C ALA A 159 -0.58 10.59 0.69
N THR A 160 -1.86 10.53 0.32
CA THR A 160 -2.52 9.35 -0.27
C THR A 160 -3.27 9.74 -1.55
N THR A 161 -2.66 10.61 -2.36
CA THR A 161 -3.35 11.28 -3.46
C THR A 161 -2.95 10.77 -4.83
N HIS A 162 -3.76 11.11 -5.84
CA HIS A 162 -3.38 11.01 -7.25
C HIS A 162 -3.16 12.41 -7.82
N SER A 163 -2.63 13.34 -7.02
CA SER A 163 -2.43 14.73 -7.46
C SER A 163 -1.24 14.83 -8.42
N PRO A 164 -1.36 15.59 -9.53
CA PRO A 164 -0.18 15.98 -10.31
C PRO A 164 0.58 17.15 -9.66
N ASP A 165 -0.07 17.91 -8.77
CA ASP A 165 0.51 19.05 -8.07
C ASP A 165 0.87 18.70 -6.62
N PRO A 166 1.97 19.26 -6.08
CA PRO A 166 2.35 19.04 -4.69
C PRO A 166 1.24 19.40 -3.69
N VAL A 167 0.80 18.38 -2.93
CA VAL A 167 -0.16 18.48 -1.82
C VAL A 167 0.52 18.44 -0.46
N VAL A 168 1.83 18.15 -0.43
CA VAL A 168 2.72 18.40 0.70
C VAL A 168 3.83 19.31 0.21
N ARG A 169 4.01 20.43 0.93
CA ARG A 169 5.06 21.39 0.65
C ARG A 169 5.94 21.58 1.85
N ARG A 170 7.22 21.84 1.61
CA ARG A 170 8.23 21.96 2.65
C ARG A 170 7.86 23.03 3.68
N GLU A 171 7.35 24.16 3.21
CA GLU A 171 6.97 25.32 4.03
C GLU A 171 5.82 25.06 5.01
N TRP A 172 5.04 23.99 4.81
CA TRP A 172 3.94 23.61 5.71
C TRP A 172 4.39 22.68 6.83
N LEU A 173 5.54 22.00 6.66
CA LEU A 173 6.05 21.01 7.58
C LEU A 173 6.84 21.66 8.73
N ALA A 174 6.51 21.24 9.96
CA ALA A 174 7.27 21.60 11.14
C ALA A 174 8.57 20.78 11.24
N PRO A 175 9.60 21.28 11.93
CA PRO A 175 10.72 20.43 12.37
C PRO A 175 10.20 19.19 13.11
N GLY A 176 10.78 18.04 12.84
CA GLY A 176 10.40 16.78 13.48
C GLY A 176 9.19 16.08 12.90
N SER A 177 8.58 16.59 11.82
CA SER A 177 7.48 15.92 11.12
C SER A 177 7.94 14.64 10.40
N HIS A 178 7.05 13.66 10.33
CA HIS A 178 7.19 12.46 9.51
C HIS A 178 6.16 12.46 8.38
N VAL A 179 6.59 12.21 7.15
CA VAL A 179 5.73 12.19 5.96
C VAL A 179 5.73 10.79 5.37
N ASN A 180 4.55 10.23 5.16
CA ASN A 180 4.32 9.06 4.31
C ASN A 180 3.75 9.55 2.99
N SER A 181 4.40 9.21 1.89
CA SER A 181 3.98 9.51 0.52
C SER A 181 3.79 8.22 -0.24
N VAL A 182 2.55 7.90 -0.61
CA VAL A 182 2.19 6.67 -1.33
C VAL A 182 1.49 6.94 -2.65
N GLY A 183 1.20 8.21 -2.94
CA GLY A 183 0.56 8.61 -4.18
C GLY A 183 1.49 8.42 -5.38
N TYR A 184 0.88 8.11 -6.52
CA TYR A 184 1.56 7.97 -7.80
C TYR A 184 0.69 8.60 -8.88
N ASN A 185 1.25 9.54 -9.65
CA ASN A 185 0.61 10.14 -10.82
C ASN A 185 1.67 10.42 -11.89
N THR A 186 1.54 9.83 -13.07
CA THR A 186 2.49 9.98 -14.18
C THR A 186 2.64 11.42 -14.68
N ALA A 187 1.64 12.27 -14.46
CA ALA A 187 1.62 13.66 -14.89
C ALA A 187 2.29 14.63 -13.90
N GLY A 188 2.74 14.18 -12.72
CA GLY A 188 3.37 15.07 -11.74
C GLY A 188 3.80 14.40 -10.45
N ARG A 189 3.66 15.11 -9.33
CA ARG A 189 4.15 14.70 -7.99
C ARG A 189 3.23 15.16 -6.88
N GLU A 190 3.14 14.39 -5.80
CA GLU A 190 2.36 14.77 -4.62
C GLU A 190 3.19 15.52 -3.56
N ILE A 191 4.52 15.38 -3.59
CA ILE A 191 5.48 16.04 -2.70
C ILE A 191 6.35 17.00 -3.50
N ASP A 192 6.64 18.19 -2.98
CA ASP A 192 7.58 19.12 -3.62
C ASP A 192 9.04 18.67 -3.47
N GLY A 193 9.90 19.13 -4.40
CA GLY A 193 11.33 18.79 -4.37
C GLY A 193 12.06 19.31 -3.14
N ALA A 194 11.61 20.43 -2.57
CA ALA A 194 12.18 20.99 -1.34
C ALA A 194 11.97 20.07 -0.13
N THR A 195 10.82 19.40 -0.01
CA THR A 195 10.59 18.40 1.05
C THR A 195 11.50 17.20 0.86
N ILE A 196 11.68 16.73 -0.37
CA ILE A 196 12.57 15.59 -0.66
C ILE A 196 14.02 15.93 -0.29
N ARG A 197 14.51 17.11 -0.69
CA ARG A 197 15.85 17.60 -0.38
C ARG A 197 16.11 17.70 1.13
N ASP A 198 15.17 18.25 1.88
CA ASP A 198 15.36 18.54 3.31
C ASP A 198 15.06 17.35 4.24
N ALA A 199 14.42 16.29 3.73
CA ALA A 199 14.03 15.14 4.53
C ALA A 199 15.07 14.01 4.49
N LEU A 200 15.16 13.26 5.59
CA LEU A 200 15.75 11.93 5.62
C LEU A 200 14.86 11.00 4.79
N LEU A 201 15.28 10.70 3.55
CA LEU A 201 14.50 9.93 2.58
C LEU A 201 14.68 8.43 2.76
N VAL A 202 13.58 7.74 3.05
CA VAL A 202 13.50 6.28 3.19
C VAL A 202 12.52 5.73 2.15
N VAL A 203 12.87 4.62 1.53
CA VAL A 203 12.06 3.99 0.46
C VAL A 203 11.86 2.50 0.74
N GLU A 204 11.01 1.82 -0.03
CA GLU A 204 10.88 0.36 0.05
C GLU A 204 12.04 -0.36 -0.63
N SER A 205 12.42 0.14 -1.81
CA SER A 205 13.50 -0.39 -2.64
C SER A 205 14.09 0.74 -3.46
N ARG A 206 15.41 0.95 -3.40
CA ARG A 206 16.09 1.93 -4.27
C ARG A 206 15.87 1.59 -5.74
N ALA A 207 16.02 0.33 -6.10
CA ALA A 207 15.85 -0.14 -7.47
C ALA A 207 14.43 0.15 -7.99
N GLY A 208 13.39 -0.17 -7.21
CA GLY A 208 12.01 0.13 -7.57
C GLY A 208 11.73 1.62 -7.64
N THR A 209 12.16 2.38 -6.63
CA THR A 209 11.88 3.81 -6.53
C THR A 209 12.60 4.65 -7.59
N LEU A 210 13.84 4.30 -7.96
CA LEU A 210 14.65 5.02 -8.95
C LEU A 210 14.44 4.53 -10.38
N ALA A 211 13.61 3.49 -10.59
CA ALA A 211 13.26 3.03 -11.92
C ALA A 211 12.58 4.15 -12.74
N PRO A 212 12.67 4.12 -14.09
CA PRO A 212 11.91 5.04 -14.91
C PRO A 212 10.40 4.78 -14.78
N PRO A 213 9.54 5.74 -15.17
CA PRO A 213 8.12 5.50 -15.32
C PRO A 213 7.84 4.29 -16.25
N PRO A 214 6.76 3.53 -15.99
CA PRO A 214 5.68 3.81 -15.05
C PRO A 214 5.85 3.22 -13.65
N THR A 215 7.02 2.68 -13.28
CA THR A 215 7.18 1.94 -12.01
C THR A 215 7.79 2.78 -10.89
N GLY A 216 8.78 3.64 -11.19
CA GLY A 216 9.46 4.41 -10.16
C GLY A 216 8.73 5.68 -9.72
N SER A 217 9.32 6.37 -8.73
CA SER A 217 8.71 7.52 -8.09
C SER A 217 8.92 8.79 -8.89
N ASN A 218 7.83 9.34 -9.44
CA ASN A 218 7.87 10.66 -10.07
C ASN A 218 8.30 11.78 -9.13
N ASP A 219 7.93 11.74 -7.84
CA ASP A 219 8.34 12.77 -6.87
C ASP A 219 9.87 12.91 -6.81
N ILE A 220 10.58 11.78 -6.72
CA ILE A 220 12.05 11.71 -6.64
C ILE A 220 12.67 11.96 -8.02
N ALA A 221 12.13 11.35 -9.09
CA ALA A 221 12.64 11.53 -10.44
C ALA A 221 12.63 13.01 -10.87
N LEU A 222 11.54 13.73 -10.56
CA LEU A 222 11.45 15.17 -10.83
C LEU A 222 12.41 15.98 -9.95
N ALA A 223 12.56 15.65 -8.66
CA ALA A 223 13.53 16.34 -7.80
C ALA A 223 14.98 16.15 -8.27
N ILE A 224 15.32 14.98 -8.83
CA ILE A 224 16.62 14.72 -9.47
C ILE A 224 16.76 15.55 -10.75
N ALA A 225 15.74 15.54 -11.62
CA ALA A 225 15.76 16.29 -12.87
C ALA A 225 15.87 17.82 -12.64
N GLU A 226 15.31 18.31 -11.54
CA GLU A 226 15.41 19.70 -11.08
C GLU A 226 16.76 20.02 -10.42
N GLY A 227 17.65 19.04 -10.24
CA GLY A 227 18.97 19.21 -9.62
C GLY A 227 18.94 19.44 -8.11
N LEU A 228 17.81 19.18 -7.44
CA LEU A 228 17.66 19.40 -6.00
C LEU A 228 18.29 18.29 -5.17
N VAL A 229 18.31 17.07 -5.71
CA VAL A 229 18.90 15.86 -5.11
C VAL A 229 19.51 14.98 -6.19
N THR A 230 20.26 13.97 -5.78
CA THR A 230 20.76 12.92 -6.68
C THR A 230 20.20 11.56 -6.25
N ALA A 231 20.45 10.51 -7.04
CA ALA A 231 20.06 9.14 -6.68
C ALA A 231 20.63 8.67 -5.33
N THR A 232 21.77 9.23 -4.89
CA THR A 232 22.41 8.89 -3.60
C THR A 232 21.73 9.55 -2.40
N HIS A 233 20.75 10.44 -2.62
CA HIS A 233 19.97 11.06 -1.55
C HIS A 233 19.05 10.09 -0.82
N VAL A 234 18.77 8.92 -1.40
CA VAL A 234 18.03 7.85 -0.71
C VAL A 234 18.88 7.29 0.43
N HIS A 235 18.56 7.71 1.66
CA HIS A 235 19.31 7.36 2.87
C HIS A 235 19.26 5.87 3.17
N ALA A 236 18.04 5.31 3.23
CA ALA A 236 17.82 3.92 3.61
C ALA A 236 16.64 3.29 2.86
N GLU A 237 16.68 1.97 2.71
CA GLU A 237 15.50 1.14 2.49
C GLU A 237 14.86 0.78 3.84
N LEU A 238 13.55 0.60 3.85
CA LEU A 238 12.80 0.25 5.05
C LEU A 238 13.33 -1.05 5.69
N GLY A 239 13.76 -2.01 4.86
CA GLY A 239 14.40 -3.25 5.34
C GLY A 239 15.72 -3.04 6.06
N GLU A 240 16.51 -2.03 5.67
CA GLU A 240 17.77 -1.67 6.35
C GLU A 240 17.52 -1.03 7.72
N LEU A 241 16.40 -0.33 7.89
CA LEU A 241 15.98 0.18 9.20
C LEU A 241 15.53 -0.95 10.11
N VAL A 242 14.75 -1.91 9.58
CA VAL A 242 14.26 -3.07 10.33
C VAL A 242 15.42 -3.96 10.80
N SER A 243 16.43 -4.17 9.95
CA SER A 243 17.61 -4.98 10.31
C SER A 243 18.65 -4.23 11.13
N GLY A 244 18.52 -2.91 11.29
CA GLY A 244 19.47 -2.06 12.00
C GLY A 244 20.76 -1.78 11.24
N THR A 245 20.86 -2.12 9.95
CA THR A 245 22.04 -1.81 9.13
C THR A 245 22.13 -0.33 8.75
N ARG A 246 21.01 0.40 8.82
CA ARG A 246 20.97 1.86 8.69
C ARG A 246 20.15 2.47 9.84
N PRO A 247 20.56 3.62 10.39
CA PRO A 247 19.78 4.30 11.40
C PRO A 247 18.54 4.95 10.77
N GLY A 248 17.44 4.97 11.52
CA GLY A 248 16.26 5.79 11.21
C GLY A 248 16.49 7.25 11.60
N ARG A 249 15.48 7.85 12.24
CA ARG A 249 15.60 9.18 12.84
C ARG A 249 16.70 9.21 13.91
N THR A 250 17.60 10.18 13.83
CA THR A 250 18.67 10.41 14.83
C THR A 250 18.52 11.75 15.54
N ASP A 251 17.68 12.66 15.04
CA ASP A 251 17.42 13.98 15.61
C ASP A 251 15.90 14.23 15.70
N ALA A 252 15.45 14.84 16.80
CA ALA A 252 14.06 15.20 17.02
C ALA A 252 13.54 16.24 16.01
N ALA A 253 14.40 17.11 15.46
CA ALA A 253 14.05 18.14 14.49
C ALA A 253 14.09 17.66 13.03
N GLN A 254 14.67 16.48 12.74
CA GLN A 254 14.72 15.94 11.38
C GLN A 254 13.32 15.83 10.76
N ILE A 255 13.18 16.24 9.51
CA ILE A 255 12.02 15.82 8.72
C ILE A 255 12.36 14.45 8.15
N THR A 256 11.45 13.49 8.29
CA THR A 256 11.63 12.14 7.73
C THR A 256 10.57 11.92 6.67
N LEU A 257 10.95 11.37 5.52
CA LEU A 257 10.05 11.08 4.41
C LEU A 257 10.16 9.61 4.05
N TYR A 258 9.05 8.88 4.16
CA TYR A 258 8.91 7.56 3.57
C TYR A 258 8.17 7.69 2.23
N LYS A 259 8.86 7.35 1.12
CA LYS A 259 8.25 7.28 -0.21
C LYS A 259 8.02 5.82 -0.59
N SER A 260 6.75 5.46 -0.77
CA SER A 260 6.34 4.13 -1.25
C SER A 260 5.96 4.19 -2.72
N VAL A 261 6.42 3.19 -3.47
CA VAL A 261 5.97 2.86 -4.85
C VAL A 261 5.39 1.45 -4.92
N GLY A 262 5.49 0.70 -3.81
CA GLY A 262 5.18 -0.70 -3.68
C GLY A 262 6.36 -1.61 -4.01
N VAL A 263 6.45 -2.72 -3.29
CA VAL A 263 7.41 -3.79 -3.55
C VAL A 263 6.70 -5.13 -3.43
N ALA A 264 6.97 -6.05 -4.36
CA ALA A 264 6.24 -7.31 -4.50
C ALA A 264 6.27 -8.17 -3.23
N VAL A 265 7.35 -8.11 -2.44
CA VAL A 265 7.46 -8.84 -1.17
C VAL A 265 6.36 -8.49 -0.17
N GLN A 266 5.83 -7.26 -0.20
CA GLN A 266 4.69 -6.88 0.66
C GLN A 266 3.39 -7.55 0.21
N ASP A 267 3.19 -7.72 -1.10
CA ASP A 267 2.01 -8.43 -1.63
C ASP A 267 2.09 -9.93 -1.31
N ALA A 268 3.28 -10.53 -1.44
CA ALA A 268 3.56 -11.92 -1.06
C ALA A 268 3.40 -12.15 0.46
N ALA A 269 3.88 -11.22 1.29
CA ALA A 269 3.71 -11.31 2.74
C ALA A 269 2.24 -11.20 3.15
N ALA A 270 1.49 -10.24 2.58
CA ALA A 270 0.07 -10.07 2.90
C ALA A 270 -0.76 -11.28 2.47
N SER A 271 -0.50 -11.84 1.29
CA SER A 271 -1.19 -13.04 0.80
C SER A 271 -0.82 -14.32 1.56
N SER A 272 0.42 -14.45 2.05
CA SER A 272 0.85 -15.60 2.85
C SER A 272 0.34 -15.56 4.29
N THR A 273 0.12 -14.39 4.90
CA THR A 273 -0.48 -14.26 6.25
C THR A 273 -1.85 -14.93 6.37
N GLU A 274 -2.61 -15.00 5.27
CA GLU A 274 -3.87 -15.74 5.20
C GLU A 274 -3.71 -17.27 5.06
N SER A 275 -2.49 -17.81 5.15
CA SER A 275 -2.15 -19.19 4.77
C SER A 275 -1.64 -20.09 5.91
N HIS A 276 -1.42 -19.57 7.12
CA HIS A 276 -0.49 -20.19 8.08
C HIS A 276 -0.77 -21.63 8.52
N SER A 277 0.12 -22.51 8.04
CA SER A 277 0.47 -23.91 8.35
C SER A 277 -0.13 -25.01 7.44
N SER A 278 0.74 -25.69 6.68
CA SER A 278 0.50 -26.64 5.57
C SER A 278 -0.59 -27.73 5.73
N PRO A 279 -0.90 -28.48 4.65
CA PRO A 279 -1.02 -28.07 3.26
C PRO A 279 -2.47 -27.68 3.00
N THR A 280 -2.68 -26.70 2.15
CA THR A 280 -3.99 -26.17 1.77
C THR A 280 -4.59 -25.12 2.73
N PHE A 281 -3.92 -23.97 2.81
CA PHE A 281 -4.48 -22.63 3.04
C PHE A 281 -5.39 -22.37 4.27
N ALA A 282 -5.08 -21.35 5.08
CA ALA A 282 -5.90 -21.01 6.25
C ALA A 282 -7.32 -20.51 5.90
N TRP A 283 -7.59 -20.07 4.67
CA TRP A 283 -8.95 -19.84 4.19
C TRP A 283 -9.76 -21.15 4.09
N LYS A 284 -9.15 -22.31 3.78
CA LYS A 284 -9.85 -23.60 3.87
C LYS A 284 -10.27 -23.93 5.28
N ARG A 285 -9.41 -23.65 6.27
CA ARG A 285 -9.73 -23.84 7.69
C ARG A 285 -10.83 -22.89 8.19
N LYS A 286 -10.91 -21.67 7.65
CA LYS A 286 -11.96 -20.70 7.98
C LYS A 286 -13.21 -20.83 7.09
N GLY A 287 -13.25 -21.77 6.15
CA GLY A 287 -14.34 -21.92 5.17
C GLY A 287 -14.53 -20.70 4.26
N ALA A 288 -13.49 -19.87 4.11
CA ALA A 288 -13.51 -18.69 3.27
C ALA A 288 -13.05 -19.03 1.84
N GLY A 289 -13.65 -18.40 0.84
CA GLY A 289 -13.35 -18.64 -0.58
C GLY A 289 -14.24 -19.71 -1.22
N ARG A 290 -14.27 -19.72 -2.55
CA ARG A 290 -15.02 -20.71 -3.35
C ARG A 290 -14.03 -21.56 -4.15
N PRO A 291 -14.11 -22.90 -4.09
CA PRO A 291 -13.32 -23.75 -4.97
C PRO A 291 -13.65 -23.40 -6.43
N VAL A 292 -12.62 -23.18 -7.23
CA VAL A 292 -12.74 -23.06 -8.68
C VAL A 292 -11.96 -24.24 -9.26
N SER A 293 -12.60 -25.04 -10.11
CA SER A 293 -11.91 -26.13 -10.80
C SER A 293 -10.93 -25.52 -11.80
N SER A 294 -9.63 -25.69 -11.56
CA SER A 294 -8.61 -25.48 -12.58
C SER A 294 -8.63 -26.71 -13.49
N ALA A 295 -9.62 -26.81 -14.38
CA ALA A 295 -9.66 -27.85 -15.39
C ALA A 295 -8.56 -27.57 -16.43
N VAL A 296 -7.30 -27.75 -16.06
CA VAL A 296 -6.26 -28.13 -17.00
C VAL A 296 -6.31 -29.65 -17.02
N THR A 297 -7.19 -30.20 -17.84
CA THR A 297 -7.23 -31.63 -18.12
C THR A 297 -5.97 -32.01 -18.88
N THR A 298 -4.90 -32.33 -18.17
CA THR A 298 -3.90 -33.25 -18.72
C THR A 298 -4.45 -34.65 -18.50
N SER A 299 -5.20 -35.14 -19.49
CA SER A 299 -5.47 -36.59 -19.58
C SER A 299 -4.11 -37.31 -19.69
N PRO A 300 -3.84 -38.39 -18.93
CA PRO A 300 -2.55 -39.09 -18.99
C PRO A 300 -2.27 -39.81 -20.33
N ASP A 301 -3.24 -39.88 -21.23
CA ASP A 301 -3.23 -40.85 -22.33
C ASP A 301 -3.04 -40.27 -23.75
N THR A 302 -2.30 -39.18 -23.93
CA THR A 302 -1.89 -38.77 -25.29
C THR A 302 -0.55 -38.03 -25.34
N PRO A 303 0.44 -38.51 -26.13
CA PRO A 303 1.66 -37.75 -26.40
C PRO A 303 1.33 -36.46 -27.15
N SER A 304 2.09 -35.43 -26.83
CA SER A 304 1.99 -34.06 -27.34
C SER A 304 1.87 -33.95 -28.87
N THR A 305 0.78 -33.36 -29.33
CA THR A 305 0.79 -32.50 -30.52
C THR A 305 0.02 -31.23 -30.21
N THR A 306 0.77 -30.17 -29.92
CA THR A 306 0.30 -28.80 -29.82
C THR A 306 -0.17 -28.35 -31.21
N HIS A 307 -1.47 -28.33 -31.47
CA HIS A 307 -2.19 -27.51 -32.45
C HIS A 307 -3.58 -28.13 -32.71
N ALA A 308 -4.63 -27.64 -32.03
CA ALA A 308 -6.00 -27.52 -32.55
C ALA A 308 -6.99 -27.25 -31.40
N ALA A 309 -7.35 -25.99 -31.21
CA ALA A 309 -8.59 -25.63 -30.52
C ALA A 309 -9.13 -24.32 -31.11
N LEU A 310 -9.45 -24.35 -32.41
CA LEU A 310 -10.46 -23.46 -32.99
C LEU A 310 -11.62 -24.37 -33.42
N GLY A 311 -12.49 -24.68 -32.46
CA GLY A 311 -13.74 -25.40 -32.65
C GLY A 311 -14.91 -24.42 -32.55
N ALA A 312 -15.72 -24.37 -33.60
CA ALA A 312 -16.78 -23.41 -33.86
C ALA A 312 -17.85 -23.31 -32.75
N SER A 313 -18.30 -22.09 -32.47
CA SER A 313 -19.58 -21.83 -31.79
C SER A 313 -20.73 -21.78 -32.81
N PRO A 314 -21.92 -22.33 -32.49
CA PRO A 314 -23.04 -22.31 -33.41
C PRO A 314 -23.72 -20.93 -33.43
N SER A 315 -24.22 -20.61 -34.62
CA SER A 315 -24.94 -19.41 -35.06
C SER A 315 -25.94 -18.81 -34.06
N VAL A 316 -25.86 -17.49 -33.85
CA VAL A 316 -27.04 -16.66 -33.60
C VAL A 316 -26.99 -15.46 -34.54
N SER A 317 -27.91 -15.47 -35.51
CA SER A 317 -28.20 -14.33 -36.36
C SER A 317 -29.02 -13.30 -35.58
N ARG A 318 -28.62 -12.03 -35.66
CA ARG A 318 -29.51 -10.89 -35.92
C ARG A 318 -28.71 -9.63 -36.18
N ALA A 319 -29.13 -8.94 -37.21
CA ALA A 319 -28.49 -7.82 -37.86
C ALA A 319 -28.79 -6.46 -37.20
N CYS A 320 -27.79 -5.56 -37.28
CA CYS A 320 -27.86 -4.11 -37.55
C CYS A 320 -28.35 -3.12 -36.46
N PRO A 321 -28.08 -1.80 -36.60
CA PRO A 321 -26.75 -1.16 -36.63
C PRO A 321 -26.70 0.11 -35.74
N PHE A 322 -25.48 0.53 -35.33
CA PHE A 322 -24.95 1.88 -35.04
C PHE A 322 -23.85 1.79 -33.97
#